data_AF-A0A2M9Y849-F1
#
_entry.id   AF-A0A2M9Y849-F1
#
_cell.length_a   1.000
_cell.length_b   1.000
_cell.length_c   1.000
_cell.angle_alpha   90.00
_cell.angle_beta   90.00
_cell.angle_gamma   90.00
#
_symmetry.space_group_name_H-M   'P 1'
#
loop_
_entity.id
_entity.type
_entity.pdbx_description
1 polymer ?
#
loop_
_entity_poly.entity_id
_entity_poly.type
_entity_poly.pdbx_seq_one_letter_code
_entity_poly.pdbx_strand_id
1 'polypeptide(L)'
;MKKLLIIQLFLLILSAHSKLGLSADGCYICGSGSSSNCRDYCSYSGSDTSESRKKCEKSGCKIGGTASCPSAVNYKVCSASIFDSTLDKKNALASLLAK
;
A
#
# COMPACT_ATOMS: atom_id res chain seq x y z
N MET A 1 -10.04 -29.84 -37.08
CA MET A 1 -9.05 -30.05 -36.00
C MET A 1 -8.16 -28.82 -35.73
N LYS A 2 -7.59 -28.13 -36.73
CA LYS A 2 -6.69 -26.95 -36.51
C LYS A 2 -7.32 -25.74 -35.78
N LYS A 3 -8.63 -25.49 -35.96
CA LYS A 3 -9.34 -24.39 -35.27
C LYS A 3 -9.44 -24.60 -33.75
N LEU A 4 -9.47 -25.84 -33.28
CA LEU A 4 -9.51 -26.17 -31.85
C LEU A 4 -8.15 -25.92 -31.16
N LEU A 5 -7.04 -26.20 -31.85
CA LEU A 5 -5.69 -25.90 -31.34
C LEU A 5 -5.44 -24.39 -31.20
N ILE A 6 -5.98 -23.58 -32.10
CA ILE A 6 -5.83 -22.12 -32.04
C ILE A 6 -6.60 -21.54 -30.84
N ILE A 7 -7.81 -22.06 -30.56
CA ILE A 7 -8.62 -21.63 -29.40
C ILE A 7 -7.93 -21.99 -28.08
N GLN A 8 -7.31 -23.17 -27.99
CA GLN A 8 -6.58 -23.61 -26.80
C GLN A 8 -5.33 -22.76 -26.54
N LEU A 9 -4.61 -22.39 -27.61
CA LEU A 9 -3.44 -21.52 -27.52
C LEU A 9 -3.82 -20.10 -27.11
N PHE A 10 -4.96 -19.58 -27.61
CA PHE A 10 -5.46 -18.25 -27.26
C PHE A 10 -5.84 -18.14 -25.77
N LEU A 11 -6.45 -19.19 -25.20
CA LEU A 11 -6.82 -19.24 -23.79
C LEU A 11 -5.59 -19.24 -22.85
N LEU A 12 -4.49 -19.92 -23.23
CA LEU A 12 -3.24 -19.95 -22.46
C LEU A 12 -2.53 -18.60 -22.43
N ILE A 13 -2.58 -17.83 -23.52
CA ILE A 13 -1.94 -16.51 -23.60
C ILE A 13 -2.70 -15.49 -22.75
N LEU A 14 -4.03 -15.61 -22.65
CA LEU A 14 -4.87 -14.68 -21.89
C LEU A 14 -4.68 -14.79 -20.36
N SER A 15 -4.38 -15.99 -19.85
CA SER A 15 -4.13 -16.20 -18.41
C SER A 15 -2.80 -15.63 -17.90
N ALA A 16 -1.87 -15.28 -18.77
CA ALA A 16 -0.54 -14.80 -18.37
C ALA A 16 -0.50 -13.29 -18.01
N HIS A 17 -1.58 -12.54 -18.25
CA HIS A 17 -1.60 -11.08 -18.06
C HIS A 17 -2.24 -10.59 -16.76
N SER A 18 -2.66 -11.50 -15.87
CA SER A 18 -3.27 -11.14 -14.59
C SER A 18 -2.19 -10.85 -13.53
N LYS A 19 -1.48 -9.73 -13.63
CA LYS A 19 -0.81 -9.16 -12.45
C LYS A 19 -1.85 -8.50 -11.56
N LEU A 20 -2.62 -9.32 -10.83
CA LEU A 20 -3.35 -8.84 -9.68
C LEU A 20 -2.30 -8.40 -8.66
N GLY A 21 -2.08 -7.09 -8.57
CA GLY A 21 -1.34 -6.51 -7.45
C GLY A 21 -2.17 -6.73 -6.19
N LEU A 22 -1.98 -7.88 -5.52
CA LEU A 22 -2.42 -8.05 -4.14
C LEU A 22 -1.57 -7.15 -3.27
N SER A 23 -1.92 -5.86 -3.24
CA SER A 23 -1.46 -4.92 -2.24
C SER A 23 -2.13 -5.31 -0.93
N ALA A 24 -1.46 -6.13 -0.13
CA ALA A 24 -1.88 -6.38 1.23
C ALA A 24 -1.57 -5.13 2.05
N ASP A 25 -2.59 -4.54 2.70
CA ASP A 25 -2.35 -3.52 3.72
C ASP A 25 -1.47 -4.11 4.82
N GLY A 26 -0.40 -3.38 5.16
CA GLY A 26 0.59 -3.80 6.14
C GLY A 26 0.75 -2.76 7.24
N CYS A 27 1.43 -3.15 8.33
CA CYS A 27 1.75 -2.25 9.41
C CYS A 27 3.25 -2.28 9.69
N TYR A 28 3.81 -1.14 10.09
CA TYR A 28 5.12 -1.09 10.72
C TYR A 28 4.95 -1.16 12.23
N ILE A 29 5.85 -1.87 12.88
CA ILE A 29 5.99 -1.87 14.34
C ILE A 29 6.64 -0.55 14.73
N CYS A 30 5.99 0.21 15.62
CA CYS A 30 6.54 1.43 16.17
C CYS A 30 7.25 1.14 17.49
N GLY A 31 8.51 1.54 17.59
CA GLY A 31 9.35 1.30 18.76
C GLY A 31 9.33 2.46 19.77
N SER A 32 10.16 2.32 20.81
CA SER A 32 10.36 3.34 21.83
C SER A 32 10.80 4.69 21.22
N GLY A 33 10.13 5.76 21.63
CA GLY A 33 10.31 7.12 21.08
C GLY A 33 9.31 7.47 19.97
N SER A 34 8.38 6.57 19.64
CA SER A 34 7.25 6.92 18.76
C SER A 34 6.24 7.82 19.48
N SER A 35 5.58 8.69 18.72
CA SER A 35 4.55 9.59 19.21
C SER A 35 3.33 8.83 19.74
N SER A 36 2.55 9.44 20.64
CA SER A 36 1.40 8.81 21.31
C SER A 36 0.31 8.33 20.35
N ASN A 37 0.17 8.96 19.19
CA ASN A 37 -0.74 8.61 18.10
C ASN A 37 -0.26 7.39 17.28
N CYS A 38 1.05 7.14 17.23
CA CYS A 38 1.69 6.02 16.52
C CYS A 38 2.43 5.11 17.49
N ARG A 39 1.90 4.91 18.70
CA ARG A 39 2.65 4.25 19.78
C ARG A 39 3.03 2.82 19.44
N ASP A 40 2.09 2.07 18.85
CA ASP A 40 2.25 0.63 18.69
C ASP A 40 2.49 0.26 17.22
N TYR A 41 1.69 0.80 16.28
CA TYR A 41 1.83 0.51 14.86
C TYR A 41 1.54 1.70 13.95
N CYS A 42 2.04 1.63 12.71
CA CYS A 42 1.65 2.52 11.63
C CYS A 42 1.22 1.71 10.40
N SER A 43 -0.04 1.87 10.00
CA SER A 43 -0.62 1.21 8.83
C SER A 43 -0.20 1.90 7.53
N TYR A 44 0.00 1.09 6.49
CA TYR A 44 0.25 1.53 5.13
C TYR A 44 -0.49 0.63 4.15
N SER A 45 -0.88 1.21 3.02
CA SER A 45 -1.55 0.48 1.97
C SER A 45 -0.56 0.09 0.87
N GLY A 46 -0.67 -1.17 0.44
CA GLY A 46 0.19 -1.75 -0.58
C GLY A 46 1.55 -2.18 -0.10
N SER A 47 2.53 -2.20 -1.00
CA SER A 47 3.84 -2.78 -0.70
C SER A 47 4.64 -1.97 0.31
N ASP A 48 5.46 -2.67 1.10
CA ASP A 48 6.50 -2.06 1.93
C ASP A 48 7.51 -1.33 1.03
N THR A 49 7.47 -0.01 1.07
CA THR A 49 8.33 0.88 0.28
C THR A 49 8.98 1.91 1.19
N SER A 50 10.16 2.39 0.80
CA SER A 50 10.84 3.48 1.49
C SER A 50 9.97 4.74 1.63
N GLU A 51 9.03 4.97 0.70
CA GLU A 51 8.08 6.07 0.78
C GLU A 51 7.05 5.85 1.90
N SER A 52 6.42 4.67 1.96
CA SER A 52 5.48 4.32 3.03
C SER A 52 6.14 4.35 4.42
N ARG A 53 7.41 3.92 4.52
CA ARG A 53 8.20 4.03 5.74
C ARG A 53 8.38 5.49 6.17
N LYS A 54 8.80 6.36 5.25
CA LYS A 54 8.96 7.81 5.53
C LYS A 54 7.63 8.47 5.94
N LYS A 55 6.50 8.06 5.34
CA LYS A 55 5.17 8.55 5.73
C LYS A 55 4.84 8.18 7.18
N CYS A 56 5.16 6.95 7.59
CA CYS A 56 5.00 6.51 8.98
C CYS A 56 5.96 7.21 9.94
N GLU A 57 7.23 7.39 9.57
CA GLU A 57 8.21 8.15 10.34
C GLU A 57 7.76 9.60 10.55
N LYS A 58 7.26 10.25 9.50
CA LYS A 58 6.69 11.60 9.58
C LYS A 58 5.43 11.67 10.45
N SER A 59 4.67 10.57 10.51
CA SER A 59 3.52 10.44 11.42
C SER A 59 3.93 10.32 12.90
N GLY A 60 5.22 10.11 13.16
CA GLY A 60 5.79 9.96 14.49
C GLY A 60 6.12 8.51 14.86
N CYS A 61 6.09 7.56 13.93
CA CYS A 61 6.46 6.17 14.18
C CYS A 61 7.98 5.97 14.02
N LYS A 62 8.67 5.57 15.08
CA LYS A 62 10.04 5.07 14.96
C LYS A 62 9.99 3.61 14.54
N ILE A 63 10.14 3.34 13.25
CA ILE A 63 9.95 2.00 12.68
C ILE A 63 10.99 1.03 13.23
N GLY A 64 10.52 -0.05 13.85
CA GLY A 64 11.34 -1.19 14.30
C GLY A 64 11.31 -2.38 13.34
N GLY A 65 10.28 -2.48 12.49
CA GLY A 65 10.11 -3.60 11.55
C GLY A 65 8.75 -3.58 10.86
N THR A 66 8.50 -4.60 10.05
CA THR A 66 7.24 -4.79 9.31
C THR A 66 6.43 -5.91 9.95
N ALA A 67 5.11 -5.76 10.01
CA ALA A 67 4.17 -6.69 10.61
C ALA A 67 2.81 -6.66 9.91
N SER A 68 1.96 -7.64 10.21
CA SER A 68 0.53 -7.54 9.91
C SER A 68 -0.15 -6.56 10.85
N CYS A 69 -1.12 -5.80 10.36
CA CYS A 69 -1.87 -4.88 11.21
C CYS A 69 -2.70 -5.63 12.25
N PRO A 70 -2.59 -5.27 13.53
CA PRO A 70 -3.43 -5.88 14.56
C PRO A 70 -4.88 -5.44 14.41
N SER A 71 -5.82 -6.34 14.71
CA SER A 71 -7.26 -6.04 14.74
C SER A 71 -7.77 -5.63 16.13
N ALA A 72 -6.94 -5.79 17.16
CA ALA A 72 -7.36 -5.49 18.53
C ALA A 72 -7.38 -3.98 18.81
N VAL A 73 -8.41 -3.51 19.49
CA VAL A 73 -8.69 -2.08 19.72
C VAL A 73 -7.76 -1.40 20.74
N ASN A 74 -6.98 -2.18 21.49
CA ASN A 74 -6.05 -1.67 22.49
C ASN A 74 -4.75 -1.11 21.90
N TYR A 75 -4.46 -1.41 20.63
CA TYR A 75 -3.30 -0.87 19.92
C TYR A 75 -3.59 0.53 19.40
N LYS A 76 -2.60 1.42 19.56
CA LYS A 76 -2.57 2.73 18.91
C LYS A 76 -1.90 2.59 17.56
N VAL A 77 -2.73 2.61 16.54
CA VAL A 77 -2.34 2.51 15.15
C VAL A 77 -2.60 3.85 14.47
N CYS A 78 -1.58 4.41 13.85
CA CYS A 78 -1.74 5.56 12.95
C CYS A 78 -1.68 5.11 11.49
N SER A 79 -1.89 6.03 10.54
CA SER A 79 -1.87 5.70 9.11
C SER A 79 -0.95 6.62 8.32
N ALA A 80 -0.16 6.00 7.42
CA ALA A 80 0.67 6.68 6.44
C ALA A 80 -0.14 7.52 5.44
N SER A 81 -1.43 7.21 5.24
CA SER A 81 -2.27 7.89 4.24
C SER A 81 -2.73 9.30 4.65
N ILE A 82 -2.59 9.69 5.92
CA ILE A 82 -2.99 11.03 6.38
C ILE A 82 -2.14 12.14 5.73
N PHE A 83 -0.93 11.82 5.27
CA PHE A 83 0.00 12.78 4.64
C PHE A 83 -0.01 12.77 3.11
N ASP A 84 -0.89 11.97 2.48
CA ASP A 84 -0.90 11.76 1.02
C ASP A 84 -1.80 12.74 0.24
N SER A 85 -2.66 13.49 0.95
CA SER A 85 -3.68 14.39 0.35
C SER A 85 -3.13 15.50 -0.56
N THR A 86 -1.81 15.69 -0.64
CA THR A 86 -1.16 16.65 -1.53
C THR A 86 -0.73 16.06 -2.88
N LEU A 87 -0.61 14.74 -3.05
CA LEU A 87 -0.18 14.12 -4.30
C LEU A 87 -1.36 13.80 -5.23
N ASP A 88 -2.48 13.34 -4.67
CA ASP A 88 -3.74 13.14 -5.42
C ASP A 88 -4.23 14.44 -6.08
N LYS A 89 -4.11 15.56 -5.37
CA LYS A 89 -4.59 16.87 -5.88
C LYS A 89 -3.78 17.36 -7.09
N LYS A 90 -2.48 17.05 -7.15
CA LYS A 90 -1.62 17.45 -8.27
C LYS A 90 -1.89 16.62 -9.52
N ASN A 91 -2.11 15.32 -9.38
CA ASN A 91 -2.46 14.46 -10.51
C ASN A 91 -3.88 14.73 -11.02
N ALA A 92 -4.84 15.02 -10.12
CA ALA A 92 -6.18 15.45 -10.51
C ALA A 92 -6.17 16.79 -11.27
N LEU A 93 -5.38 17.77 -10.81
CA LEU A 93 -5.23 19.06 -11.52
C LEU A 93 -4.49 18.92 -12.85
N ALA A 94 -3.47 18.07 -12.94
CA ALA A 94 -2.77 17.80 -14.19
C ALA A 94 -3.69 17.12 -15.23
N SER A 95 -4.57 16.23 -14.79
CA SER A 95 -5.56 15.59 -15.67
C SER A 95 -6.68 16.55 -16.12
N LEU A 96 -6.99 17.59 -15.34
CA LEU A 96 -7.99 18.62 -15.68
C LEU A 96 -7.42 19.70 -16.62
N LEU A 97 -6.11 19.96 -16.57
CA LEU A 97 -5.43 20.95 -17.41
C LEU A 97 -4.90 20.37 -18.73
N ALA A 98 -4.95 19.06 -18.92
CA ALA A 98 -4.56 18.37 -20.16
C ALA A 98 -5.71 18.24 -21.17
N LYS A 99 -6.76 19.05 -21.06
CA LYS A 99 -7.95 19.02 -21.92
C LYS A 99 -8.23 20.39 -22.54
#